data_AF-A0A0F7SPC4-F1
#
_entry.id   AF-A0A0F7SPC4-F1
#
_cell.length_a   1.000
_cell.length_b   1.000
_cell.length_c   1.000
_cell.angle_alpha   90.00
_cell.angle_beta   90.00
_cell.angle_gamma   90.00
#
_symmetry.space_group_name_H-M   'P 1'
#
loop_
_entity.id
_entity.type
_entity.pdbx_description
1 polymer ?
#
loop_
_entity_poly.entity_id
_entity_poly.type
_entity_poly.pdbx_seq_one_letter_code
_entity_poly.pdbx_strand_id
1 'polypeptide(L)'
;MLRLLKANPVLGLANSYLVDSAQPSSLSYLWNLGSLLAACLVVQIVTGVLLAMHYTPSAELAFASVEHIMLGTILLVAMILTAFLGYCLVYGQMSLWGATVITSMMSALPWVGGDLVELIW
;
A
#
# COMPACT_ATOMS: atom_id res chain seq x y z
N MET A 1 22.22 -20.69 -8.49
CA MET A 1 21.40 -19.81 -7.63
C MET A 1 20.76 -20.57 -6.46
N LEU A 2 19.98 -21.66 -6.66
CA LEU A 2 19.34 -22.44 -5.57
C LEU A 2 20.29 -22.97 -4.48
N ARG A 3 21.57 -23.23 -4.79
CA ARG A 3 22.56 -23.66 -3.79
C ARG A 3 22.87 -22.60 -2.73
N LEU A 4 22.80 -21.31 -3.06
CA LEU A 4 23.14 -20.22 -2.14
C LEU A 4 22.07 -20.00 -1.06
N LEU A 5 20.79 -20.20 -1.41
CA LEU A 5 19.66 -20.12 -0.48
C LEU A 5 19.69 -21.26 0.55
N LYS A 6 20.09 -22.46 0.13
CA LYS A 6 20.15 -23.67 1.00
C LYS A 6 21.45 -23.79 1.80
N ALA A 7 22.49 -23.03 1.46
CA ALA A 7 23.79 -23.09 2.13
C ALA A 7 23.80 -22.36 3.48
N ASN A 8 23.04 -21.27 3.62
CA ASN A 8 22.97 -20.50 4.86
C ASN A 8 21.81 -21.00 5.73
N PRO A 9 21.99 -21.20 7.05
CA PRO A 9 20.94 -21.74 7.91
C PRO A 9 19.68 -20.85 7.96
N VAL A 10 19.82 -19.52 7.94
CA VAL A 10 18.69 -18.57 7.96
C VAL A 10 17.94 -18.56 6.62
N LEU A 11 18.68 -18.52 5.51
CA LEU A 11 18.06 -18.53 4.17
C LEU A 11 17.48 -19.90 3.82
N GLY A 12 18.04 -20.98 4.37
CA GLY A 12 17.51 -22.34 4.23
C GLY A 12 16.14 -22.49 4.87
N LEU A 13 15.93 -21.85 6.03
CA LEU A 13 14.63 -21.76 6.69
C LEU A 13 13.62 -20.96 5.84
N ALA A 14 14.00 -19.77 5.37
CA ALA A 14 13.11 -18.98 4.51
C ALA A 14 12.73 -19.73 3.23
N ASN A 15 13.69 -20.44 2.63
CA ASN A 15 13.49 -21.22 1.42
C ASN A 15 12.48 -22.37 1.62
N SER A 16 12.49 -23.05 2.77
CA SER A 16 11.56 -24.16 3.04
C SER A 16 10.11 -23.70 3.22
N TYR A 17 9.88 -22.46 3.66
CA TYR A 17 8.53 -21.93 3.92
C TYR A 17 7.97 -21.06 2.79
N LEU A 18 8.82 -20.36 2.03
CA LEU A 18 8.38 -19.35 1.05
C LEU A 18 8.58 -19.75 -0.42
N VAL A 19 9.59 -20.58 -0.71
CA VAL A 19 10.02 -20.84 -2.11
C VAL A 19 9.78 -22.30 -2.50
N ASP A 20 10.37 -23.23 -1.76
CA ASP A 20 10.31 -24.67 -2.06
C ASP A 20 9.19 -25.38 -1.27
N SER A 21 8.19 -24.63 -0.78
CA SER A 21 7.07 -25.23 -0.07
C SER A 21 6.17 -25.97 -1.05
N ALA A 22 5.97 -27.28 -0.86
CA ALA A 22 5.04 -28.05 -1.67
C ALA A 22 3.59 -27.63 -1.35
N GLN A 23 2.89 -27.05 -2.33
CA GLN A 23 1.51 -26.63 -2.20
C GLN A 23 0.60 -27.40 -3.19
N PRO A 24 -0.62 -27.81 -2.78
CA PRO A 24 -1.55 -28.47 -3.68
C PRO A 24 -2.03 -27.52 -4.78
N SER A 25 -2.19 -28.03 -6.00
CA SER A 25 -2.58 -27.22 -7.17
C SER A 25 -4.02 -26.73 -7.15
N SER A 26 -4.89 -27.30 -6.31
CA SER A 26 -6.32 -26.98 -6.22
C SER A 26 -6.66 -26.02 -5.05
N LEU A 27 -5.82 -25.01 -4.80
CA LEU A 27 -6.03 -24.03 -3.73
C LEU A 27 -7.16 -23.03 -4.06
N SER A 28 -8.07 -22.81 -3.11
CA SER A 28 -9.08 -21.76 -3.22
C SER A 28 -8.52 -20.39 -2.79
N TYR A 29 -9.18 -19.31 -3.21
CA TYR A 29 -8.80 -17.94 -2.82
C TYR A 29 -8.77 -17.71 -1.30
N LEU A 30 -9.50 -18.51 -0.51
CA LEU A 30 -9.51 -18.41 0.95
C LEU A 30 -8.12 -18.61 1.57
N TRP A 31 -7.24 -19.35 0.89
CA TRP A 31 -5.88 -19.59 1.37
C TRP A 31 -4.95 -18.38 1.25
N ASN A 32 -5.35 -17.36 0.48
CA ASN A 32 -4.64 -16.07 0.46
C ASN A 32 -4.89 -15.25 1.73
N LEU A 33 -5.81 -15.65 2.61
CA LEU A 33 -6.03 -14.93 3.88
C LEU A 33 -4.80 -14.91 4.77
N GLY A 34 -3.97 -15.96 4.76
CA GLY A 34 -2.74 -16.01 5.56
C GLY A 34 -1.73 -14.94 5.15
N SER A 35 -1.45 -14.80 3.84
CA SER A 35 -0.55 -13.76 3.33
C SER A 35 -1.15 -12.37 3.47
N LEU A 36 -2.47 -12.23 3.31
CA LEU A 36 -3.18 -10.97 3.56
C LEU A 36 -3.08 -10.52 5.02
N LEU A 37 -3.22 -11.44 5.98
CA LEU A 37 -3.04 -11.15 7.41
C LEU A 37 -1.60 -10.73 7.74
N ALA A 38 -0.61 -11.41 7.15
CA ALA A 38 0.79 -11.04 7.31
C ALA A 38 1.08 -9.63 6.75
N ALA A 39 0.55 -9.31 5.57
CA ALA A 39 0.65 -7.97 4.99
C ALA A 39 -0.05 -6.92 5.87
N CYS A 40 -1.25 -7.24 6.36
CA CYS A 40 -2.02 -6.37 7.27
C CYS A 40 -1.26 -6.09 8.57
N LEU A 41 -0.63 -7.10 9.16
CA LEU A 41 0.20 -6.94 10.36
C LEU A 41 1.39 -6.02 10.11
N VAL A 42 2.10 -6.19 8.99
CA VAL A 42 3.22 -5.30 8.62
C VAL A 42 2.75 -3.86 8.47
N VAL A 43 1.64 -3.64 7.77
CA VAL A 43 1.04 -2.31 7.61
C VAL A 43 0.67 -1.71 8.96
N GLN A 44 0.03 -2.48 9.86
CA GLN A 44 -0.35 -2.01 11.20
C GLN A 44 0.85 -1.67 12.08
N ILE A 45 1.91 -2.48 12.06
CA ILE A 45 3.13 -2.21 12.84
C ILE A 45 3.79 -0.92 12.35
N VAL A 46 3.97 -0.79 11.04
CA VAL A 46 4.62 0.39 10.45
C VAL A 46 3.80 1.65 10.73
N THR A 47 2.50 1.61 10.43
CA THR A 47 1.62 2.76 10.67
C THR A 47 1.49 3.10 12.15
N GLY A 48 1.35 2.08 13.02
CA GLY A 48 1.29 2.25 14.47
C GLY A 48 2.53 2.91 15.06
N VAL A 49 3.73 2.51 14.61
CA VAL A 49 4.99 3.14 15.05
C VAL A 49 5.07 4.60 14.63
N LEU A 50 4.68 4.92 13.38
CA LEU A 50 4.69 6.31 12.89
C LEU A 50 3.69 7.20 13.64
N LEU A 51 2.49 6.67 13.89
CA LEU A 51 1.46 7.37 14.66
C LEU A 51 1.90 7.61 16.11
N ALA A 52 2.56 6.62 16.72
CA ALA A 52 3.05 6.71 18.10
C ALA A 52 4.08 7.84 18.31
N MET A 53 4.85 8.22 17.28
CA MET A 53 5.79 9.35 17.36
C MET A 53 5.11 10.71 17.54
N HIS A 54 3.84 10.82 17.14
CA HIS A 54 3.07 12.08 17.21
C HIS A 54 1.91 12.01 18.21
N TYR A 55 1.72 10.89 18.88
CA TYR A 55 0.66 10.68 19.87
C TYR A 55 1.12 11.08 21.28
N THR A 56 0.27 11.81 22.01
CA THR A 56 0.53 12.21 23.40
C THR A 56 -0.39 11.44 24.36
N PRO A 57 0.14 10.57 25.25
CA PRO A 57 -0.66 9.65 26.08
C PRO A 57 -1.26 10.29 27.36
N SER A 58 -1.63 11.56 27.33
CA SER A 58 -2.30 12.24 28.45
C SER A 58 -3.82 12.30 28.24
N ALA A 59 -4.63 12.06 29.27
CA ALA A 59 -6.09 12.04 29.15
C ALA A 59 -6.71 13.34 28.58
N GLU A 60 -6.05 14.48 28.80
CA GLU A 60 -6.50 15.79 28.30
C GLU A 60 -6.13 16.04 26.83
N LEU A 61 -4.93 15.62 26.40
CA LEU A 61 -4.42 15.88 25.03
C LEU A 61 -4.58 14.68 24.07
N ALA A 62 -5.01 13.52 24.56
CA ALA A 62 -5.12 12.31 23.75
C ALA A 62 -6.00 12.53 22.52
N PHE A 63 -7.18 13.14 22.69
CA PHE A 63 -8.08 13.46 21.59
C PHE A 63 -7.49 14.50 20.64
N ALA A 64 -6.93 15.59 21.17
CA ALA A 64 -6.30 16.65 20.37
C ALA A 64 -5.12 16.14 19.53
N SER A 65 -4.34 15.19 20.06
CA SER A 65 -3.23 14.58 19.30
C SER A 65 -3.71 13.76 18.11
N VAL A 66 -4.83 13.05 18.25
CA VAL A 66 -5.44 12.27 17.14
C VAL A 66 -6.04 13.22 16.10
N GLU A 67 -6.72 14.28 16.52
CA GLU A 67 -7.26 15.31 15.62
C GLU A 67 -6.14 15.97 14.79
N HIS A 68 -5.01 16.32 15.43
CA HIS A 68 -3.86 16.88 14.75
C HIS A 68 -3.29 15.93 13.67
N ILE A 69 -3.16 14.63 13.98
CA ILE A 69 -2.71 13.61 13.02
C ILE A 69 -3.70 13.46 11.86
N MET A 70 -5.01 13.46 12.13
CA MET A 70 -6.04 13.36 11.09
C MET A 70 -6.03 14.55 10.13
N LEU A 71 -5.95 15.77 10.67
CA LEU A 71 -5.85 16.99 9.86
C LEU A 71 -4.57 16.96 9.00
N GLY A 72 -3.43 16.55 9.57
CA GLY A 72 -2.19 16.38 8.83
C GLY A 72 -2.31 15.37 7.68
N THR A 73 -2.97 14.24 7.92
CA THR A 73 -3.19 13.19 6.91
C THR A 73 -4.11 13.68 5.79
N ILE A 74 -5.21 14.36 6.12
CA ILE A 74 -6.15 14.93 5.15
C ILE A 74 -5.45 15.99 4.30
N LEU A 75 -4.68 16.88 4.92
CA LEU A 75 -3.92 17.91 4.22
C LEU A 75 -2.84 17.30 3.31
N LEU A 76 -2.16 16.25 3.75
CA LEU A 76 -1.18 15.54 2.93
C LEU A 76 -1.82 15.00 1.65
N VAL A 77 -2.96 14.31 1.76
CA VAL A 77 -3.69 13.77 0.60
C VAL A 77 -4.15 14.91 -0.31
N ALA A 78 -4.69 16.00 0.25
CA ALA A 78 -5.09 17.18 -0.53
C ALA A 78 -3.91 17.83 -1.28
N MET A 79 -2.72 17.90 -0.67
CA MET A 79 -1.51 18.44 -1.29
C MET A 79 -0.97 17.54 -2.40
N ILE A 80 -1.03 16.21 -2.23
CA ILE A 80 -0.67 15.25 -3.28
C ILE A 80 -1.60 15.41 -4.49
N LEU A 81 -2.91 15.51 -4.25
CA LEU A 81 -3.89 15.69 -5.33
C LEU A 81 -3.71 17.02 -6.05
N THR A 82 -3.53 18.13 -5.32
CA THR A 82 -3.31 19.45 -5.93
C THR A 82 -1.99 19.53 -6.68
N ALA A 83 -0.91 18.94 -6.15
CA ALA A 83 0.38 18.87 -6.84
C ALA A 83 0.30 18.02 -8.12
N PHE A 84 -0.39 16.87 -8.07
CA PHE A 84 -0.61 16.04 -9.25
C PHE A 84 -1.42 16.77 -10.33
N LEU A 85 -2.55 17.40 -9.95
CA LEU A 85 -3.35 18.21 -10.87
C LEU A 85 -2.54 19.36 -11.46
N GLY A 86 -1.76 20.08 -10.65
CA GLY A 86 -0.88 21.16 -11.10
C GLY A 86 0.21 20.68 -12.07
N TYR A 87 0.76 19.48 -11.85
CA TYR A 87 1.70 18.87 -12.77
C TYR A 87 1.06 18.52 -14.12
N CYS A 88 -0.20 18.04 -14.11
CA CYS A 88 -0.96 17.74 -15.32
C CYS A 88 -1.18 18.95 -16.24
N LEU A 89 -1.23 20.18 -15.69
CA LEU A 89 -1.45 21.42 -16.47
C LEU A 89 -0.31 21.76 -17.44
N VAL A 90 0.93 21.35 -17.15
CA VAL A 90 2.11 21.67 -17.98
C VAL A 90 2.09 20.91 -19.31
N TYR A 91 1.30 19.83 -19.40
CA TYR A 91 1.06 19.05 -20.62
C TYR A 91 2.34 18.53 -21.33
N GLY A 92 3.43 18.35 -20.57
CA GLY A 92 4.65 17.71 -21.05
C GLY A 92 4.50 16.20 -21.23
N GLN A 93 5.45 15.56 -21.91
CA GLN A 93 5.45 14.10 -22.12
C GLN A 93 5.30 13.33 -20.80
N MET A 94 6.09 13.67 -19.77
CA MET A 94 6.03 13.01 -18.46
C MET A 94 4.74 13.30 -17.68
N SER A 95 4.08 14.43 -17.96
CA SER A 95 2.78 14.78 -17.37
C SER A 95 1.66 13.93 -17.96
N LEU A 96 1.67 13.72 -19.28
CA LEU A 96 0.66 12.93 -19.99
C LEU A 96 0.79 11.44 -19.63
N TRP A 97 2.01 10.91 -19.56
CA TRP A 97 2.26 9.55 -19.06
C TRP A 97 1.95 9.40 -17.57
N GLY A 98 2.23 10.42 -16.76
CA GLY A 98 1.84 10.41 -15.35
C GLY A 98 0.32 10.35 -15.16
N ALA A 99 -0.42 11.17 -15.93
CA ALA A 99 -1.87 11.20 -15.90
C ALA A 99 -2.50 9.87 -16.31
N THR A 100 -2.04 9.27 -17.41
CA THR A 100 -2.52 7.96 -17.90
C THR A 100 -2.27 6.84 -16.91
N VAL A 101 -1.08 6.77 -16.32
CA VAL A 101 -0.78 5.72 -15.33
C VAL A 101 -1.62 5.89 -14.07
N ILE A 102 -1.72 7.11 -13.53
CA ILE A 102 -2.43 7.34 -12.27
C ILE A 102 -3.95 7.13 -12.43
N THR A 103 -4.57 7.65 -13.49
CA THR A 103 -6.02 7.43 -13.70
C THR A 103 -6.32 5.98 -14.05
N SER A 104 -5.42 5.29 -14.78
CA SER A 104 -5.60 3.87 -15.08
C SER A 104 -5.60 2.96 -13.86
N MET A 105 -5.05 3.38 -12.71
CA MET A 105 -5.11 2.61 -11.47
C MET A 105 -6.56 2.38 -10.98
N MET A 106 -7.50 3.24 -11.34
CA MET A 106 -8.93 3.06 -10.99
C MET A 106 -9.61 1.93 -11.78
N SER A 107 -9.02 1.49 -12.89
CA SER A 107 -9.49 0.32 -13.64
C SER A 107 -9.34 -1.00 -12.86
N ALA A 108 -8.55 -1.01 -11.78
CA ALA A 108 -8.38 -2.16 -10.91
C ALA A 108 -9.63 -2.49 -10.06
N LEU A 109 -10.63 -1.59 -10.01
CA LEU A 109 -11.89 -1.84 -9.31
C LEU A 109 -12.77 -2.82 -10.11
N PRO A 110 -13.24 -3.92 -9.48
CA PRO A 110 -14.17 -4.84 -10.13
C PRO A 110 -15.50 -4.13 -10.42
N TRP A 111 -16.08 -4.46 -11.58
CA TRP A 111 -17.38 -3.98 -12.11
C TRP A 111 -17.45 -2.53 -12.62
N VAL A 112 -16.82 -1.56 -11.97
CA VAL A 112 -17.00 -0.12 -12.30
C VAL A 112 -15.72 0.55 -12.84
N GLY A 113 -14.58 -0.13 -12.77
CA GLY A 113 -13.27 0.50 -13.03
C GLY A 113 -13.09 1.07 -14.44
N GLY A 114 -13.63 0.42 -15.48
CA GLY A 114 -13.50 0.88 -16.87
C GLY A 114 -14.26 2.18 -17.12
N ASP A 115 -15.55 2.19 -16.79
CA ASP A 115 -16.45 3.34 -16.96
C ASP A 115 -15.96 4.56 -16.17
N LEU A 116 -15.33 4.33 -15.00
CA LEU A 116 -14.79 5.41 -14.16
C LEU A 116 -13.57 6.09 -14.80
N VAL A 117 -12.71 5.32 -15.48
CA VAL A 117 -11.56 5.88 -16.20
C VAL A 117 -12.05 6.70 -17.38
N GLU A 118 -13.00 6.18 -18.16
CA GLU A 118 -13.57 6.89 -19.30
C GLU A 118 -14.28 8.18 -18.89
N LEU A 119 -14.95 8.23 -17.73
CA LEU A 119 -15.57 9.44 -17.20
C LEU A 119 -14.55 10.54 -16.85
N ILE A 120 -13.32 10.17 -16.49
CA ILE A 120 -12.29 11.08 -16.01
C ILE A 120 -11.45 11.66 -17.16
N TRP A 121 -11.45 11.00 -18.32
CA TRP A 121 -10.80 11.44 -19.56
C TRP A 121 -11.74 12.31 -20.41
#